data_AF-A0AA86RZL2-F1
#
_entry.id   AF-A0AA86RZL2-F1
#
_cell.length_a   1.000
_cell.length_b   1.000
_cell.length_c   1.000
_cell.angle_alpha   90.00
_cell.angle_beta   90.00
_cell.angle_gamma   90.00
#
_symmetry.space_group_name_H-M   'P 1'
#
loop_
_entity.id
_entity.type
_entity.pdbx_description
1 polymer ?
#
loop_
_entity_poly.entity_id
_entity_poly.type
_entity_poly.pdbx_seq_one_letter_code
_entity_poly.pdbx_strand_id
1 'polypeptide(L)'
;MESVNGKRAQEEAGPSDGTKQEMTEKVSNALNDGRVEEEEADEEEDGGLEDSKNGSFVPGPLVSLKEQIERDKEDESLRRWKEKLLGCLESDLDGQLDPEVKFHSIGILSEDFGELVTPLPVDHNRNGCTLFTLREGSRYQLKLKFSVLHNIVSGLTYSNTVWKGGLQVDQSKGMLGTFAPQREPYVYALKEDTTPSGALARGVYSAKLKFEDDDRRCHMELKYLFEIKKSS
;
A
#
# COMPACT_ATOMS: atom_id res chain seq x y z
N MET A 1 8.32 58.12 -17.41
CA MET A 1 7.28 58.92 -18.10
C MET A 1 7.26 58.33 -19.51
N GLU A 2 6.27 57.60 -19.97
CA GLU A 2 4.82 57.79 -19.90
C GLU A 2 4.05 56.47 -19.76
N SER A 3 2.81 56.59 -19.29
CA SER A 3 1.80 55.55 -19.06
C SER A 3 0.90 55.36 -20.28
N VAL A 4 0.41 54.14 -20.55
CA VAL A 4 -0.94 53.91 -21.14
C VAL A 4 -1.56 52.63 -20.55
N ASN A 5 -2.87 52.73 -20.33
CA ASN A 5 -3.80 51.89 -19.59
C ASN A 5 -4.60 50.96 -20.55
N GLY A 6 -5.11 49.82 -20.07
CA GLY A 6 -6.04 48.96 -20.81
C GLY A 6 -6.66 47.85 -19.93
N LYS A 7 -7.97 47.97 -19.67
CA LYS A 7 -8.82 47.21 -18.72
C LYS A 7 -9.37 45.86 -19.25
N ARG A 8 -9.92 45.06 -18.30
CA ARG A 8 -11.16 44.21 -18.33
C ARG A 8 -10.87 42.69 -18.22
N ALA A 9 -11.56 41.84 -17.44
CA ALA A 9 -12.59 41.93 -16.40
C ALA A 9 -12.56 40.65 -15.52
N GLN A 10 -13.03 40.77 -14.27
CA GLN A 10 -13.47 39.67 -13.39
C GLN A 10 -14.98 39.47 -13.57
N GLU A 11 -15.46 38.23 -13.39
CA GLU A 11 -16.87 37.92 -13.15
C GLU A 11 -16.99 36.95 -11.97
N GLU A 12 -17.66 37.42 -10.93
CA GLU A 12 -18.13 36.75 -9.71
C GLU A 12 -19.61 37.16 -9.60
N ALA A 13 -20.52 36.20 -9.41
CA ALA A 13 -21.87 36.44 -8.88
C ALA A 13 -22.58 35.12 -8.49
N GLY A 14 -22.90 34.96 -7.20
CA GLY A 14 -24.12 34.26 -6.75
C GLY A 14 -25.29 35.26 -6.61
N PRO A 15 -26.24 35.10 -5.66
CA PRO A 15 -27.12 33.96 -5.33
C PRO A 15 -28.62 34.39 -5.21
N SER A 16 -29.53 33.50 -4.73
CA SER A 16 -30.70 33.76 -3.82
C SER A 16 -32.08 33.17 -4.21
N ASP A 17 -32.72 32.53 -3.21
CA ASP A 17 -34.16 32.34 -2.83
C ASP A 17 -35.24 32.05 -3.90
N GLY A 18 -36.31 31.28 -3.68
CA GLY A 18 -36.99 30.74 -2.49
C GLY A 18 -38.53 30.83 -2.70
N THR A 19 -39.32 29.85 -2.19
CA THR A 19 -40.77 29.91 -1.81
C THR A 19 -41.75 28.86 -2.42
N LYS A 20 -42.17 27.92 -1.53
CA LYS A 20 -43.50 27.31 -1.19
C LYS A 20 -44.57 26.89 -2.23
N GLN A 21 -45.13 25.67 -2.02
CA GLN A 21 -46.55 25.28 -1.72
C GLN A 21 -46.71 23.76 -1.97
N GLU A 22 -47.04 22.86 -1.03
CA GLU A 22 -48.24 22.59 -0.19
C GLU A 22 -49.34 21.72 -0.88
N MET A 23 -49.64 20.54 -0.31
CA MET A 23 -50.94 19.79 -0.26
C MET A 23 -50.70 18.45 0.50
N THR A 24 -51.12 18.27 1.77
CA THR A 24 -52.39 17.64 2.26
C THR A 24 -52.65 16.23 1.68
N GLU A 25 -52.89 15.14 2.42
CA GLU A 25 -53.92 14.89 3.45
C GLU A 25 -53.57 13.73 4.41
N LYS A 26 -54.25 13.69 5.55
CA LYS A 26 -54.32 12.60 6.56
C LYS A 26 -55.60 11.78 6.39
N VAL A 27 -55.71 10.71 7.20
CA VAL A 27 -56.92 9.97 7.66
C VAL A 27 -57.16 8.68 6.84
N SER A 28 -57.36 7.44 7.34
CA SER A 28 -57.69 6.86 8.66
C SER A 28 -57.62 5.32 8.63
N ASN A 29 -57.49 4.72 9.82
CA ASN A 29 -58.10 3.46 10.33
C ASN A 29 -57.94 2.13 9.56
N ALA A 30 -57.42 1.10 10.22
CA ALA A 30 -58.22 0.15 11.02
C ALA A 30 -57.37 -1.03 11.51
N LEU A 31 -57.71 -1.51 12.70
CA LEU A 31 -57.17 -2.70 13.37
C LEU A 31 -57.58 -3.98 12.62
N ASN A 32 -56.67 -4.94 12.45
CA ASN A 32 -57.05 -6.35 12.49
C ASN A 32 -55.93 -7.22 13.09
N ASP A 33 -56.37 -8.09 13.98
CA ASP A 33 -55.66 -9.11 14.74
C ASP A 33 -55.30 -10.30 13.85
N GLY A 34 -54.15 -10.93 14.08
CA GLY A 34 -53.64 -12.00 13.21
C GLY A 34 -52.26 -12.54 13.56
N ARG A 35 -52.15 -13.12 14.76
CA ARG A 35 -51.12 -14.09 15.20
C ARG A 35 -50.60 -15.02 14.09
N VAL A 36 -49.31 -14.98 13.76
CA VAL A 36 -48.48 -16.11 13.24
C VAL A 36 -47.02 -15.89 13.65
N GLU A 37 -46.32 -17.01 13.83
CA GLU A 37 -45.08 -17.29 14.55
C GLU A 37 -43.81 -16.61 14.01
N GLU A 38 -42.89 -16.35 14.94
CA GLU A 38 -41.49 -15.97 14.75
C GLU A 38 -40.70 -17.16 14.19
N GLU A 39 -40.09 -17.01 13.02
CA GLU A 39 -38.77 -17.57 12.70
C GLU A 39 -38.02 -16.52 11.85
N GLU A 40 -37.21 -15.72 12.53
CA GLU A 40 -36.23 -14.81 11.94
C GLU A 40 -35.21 -15.64 11.15
N ALA A 41 -35.25 -15.55 9.82
CA ALA A 41 -34.11 -15.88 9.00
C ALA A 41 -33.22 -14.63 9.00
N ASP A 42 -32.19 -14.64 9.85
CA ASP A 42 -31.12 -13.63 9.83
C ASP A 42 -30.39 -13.72 8.47
N GLU A 43 -30.90 -12.97 7.50
CA GLU A 43 -30.14 -12.48 6.37
C GLU A 43 -29.10 -11.50 6.93
N GLU A 44 -27.93 -12.02 7.30
CA GLU A 44 -26.74 -11.20 7.55
C GLU A 44 -26.35 -10.54 6.22
N GLU A 45 -26.92 -9.35 6.05
CA GLU A 45 -26.68 -8.40 4.99
C GLU A 45 -25.17 -8.08 4.95
N ASP A 46 -24.57 -8.51 3.85
CA ASP A 46 -23.23 -8.22 3.37
C ASP A 46 -22.88 -6.72 3.54
N GLY A 47 -22.23 -6.42 4.66
CA GLY A 47 -21.71 -5.10 5.01
C GLY A 47 -20.46 -4.78 4.18
N GLY A 48 -20.69 -4.25 2.98
CA GLY A 48 -19.73 -4.08 1.91
C GLY A 48 -18.41 -3.35 2.21
N LEU A 49 -17.41 -3.77 1.45
CA LEU A 49 -16.60 -2.86 0.63
C LEU A 49 -16.59 -3.40 -0.80
N GLU A 50 -17.73 -3.31 -1.50
CA GLU A 50 -17.71 -3.31 -2.96
C GLU A 50 -16.99 -2.03 -3.41
N ASP A 51 -15.69 -2.15 -3.66
CA ASP A 51 -14.97 -1.15 -4.44
C ASP A 51 -15.51 -1.21 -5.88
N SER A 52 -16.41 -0.27 -6.14
CA SER A 52 -17.08 -0.05 -7.42
C SER A 52 -16.08 0.00 -8.58
N LYS A 53 -16.31 -0.87 -9.58
CA LYS A 53 -16.03 -0.59 -11.00
C LYS A 53 -14.64 -0.02 -11.36
N ASN A 54 -13.57 -0.61 -10.84
CA ASN A 54 -12.28 -0.52 -11.53
C ASN A 54 -12.18 -1.70 -12.49
N GLY A 55 -12.08 -1.41 -13.80
CA GLY A 55 -11.73 -2.43 -14.78
C GLY A 55 -10.48 -3.16 -14.29
N SER A 56 -10.57 -4.47 -14.11
CA SER A 56 -9.45 -5.29 -13.63
C SER A 56 -8.21 -4.97 -14.48
N PHE A 57 -7.19 -4.37 -13.86
CA PHE A 57 -5.95 -4.08 -14.55
C PHE A 57 -5.33 -5.40 -15.00
N VAL A 58 -5.07 -5.52 -16.30
CA VAL A 58 -4.40 -6.69 -16.88
C VAL A 58 -3.01 -6.23 -17.31
N PRO A 59 -1.94 -6.75 -16.69
CA PRO A 59 -0.58 -6.43 -17.08
C PRO A 59 -0.32 -6.77 -18.54
N GLY A 60 0.53 -5.99 -19.19
CA GLY A 60 1.01 -6.30 -20.54
C GLY A 60 1.88 -7.56 -20.55
N PRO A 61 2.19 -8.12 -21.73
CA PRO A 61 3.10 -9.25 -21.84
C PRO A 61 4.47 -8.93 -21.22
N LEU A 62 5.05 -9.90 -20.52
CA LEU A 62 6.40 -9.77 -19.99
C LEU A 62 7.42 -9.74 -21.13
N VAL A 63 8.29 -8.73 -21.11
CA VAL A 63 9.36 -8.54 -22.10
C VAL A 63 10.69 -8.40 -21.37
N SER A 64 11.75 -8.96 -21.94
CA SER A 64 13.10 -8.83 -21.40
C SER A 64 13.62 -7.40 -21.54
N LEU A 65 14.13 -6.82 -20.45
CA LEU A 65 14.74 -5.49 -20.47
C LEU A 65 15.88 -5.40 -21.50
N LYS A 66 16.68 -6.46 -21.62
CA LYS A 66 17.80 -6.54 -22.57
C LYS A 66 17.32 -6.45 -24.01
N GLU A 67 16.29 -7.23 -24.36
CA GLU A 67 15.71 -7.19 -25.71
C GLU A 67 15.08 -5.84 -26.01
N GLN A 68 14.46 -5.21 -25.01
CA GLN A 68 13.89 -3.88 -25.18
C GLN A 68 14.99 -2.84 -25.45
N ILE A 69 16.12 -2.88 -24.74
CA ILE A 69 17.24 -1.98 -24.98
C ILE A 69 17.82 -2.19 -26.38
N GLU A 70 18.08 -3.43 -26.80
CA GLU A 70 18.69 -3.71 -28.11
C GLU A 70 17.78 -3.29 -29.28
N ARG A 71 16.45 -3.43 -29.15
CA ARG A 71 15.48 -3.01 -30.18
C ARG A 71 15.55 -1.53 -30.50
N ASP A 72 15.81 -0.69 -29.49
CA ASP A 72 15.75 0.76 -29.63
C ASP A 72 17.15 1.41 -29.73
N LYS A 73 18.16 0.61 -30.03
CA LYS A 73 19.57 1.03 -30.09
C LYS A 73 19.87 2.04 -31.20
N GLU A 74 19.12 1.95 -32.30
CA GLU A 74 19.24 2.85 -33.45
C GLU A 74 18.47 4.17 -33.25
N ASP A 75 17.59 4.24 -32.23
CA ASP A 75 16.84 5.44 -31.90
C ASP A 75 17.53 6.22 -30.77
N GLU A 76 18.16 7.34 -31.14
CA GLU A 76 18.88 8.18 -30.19
C GLU A 76 17.98 8.74 -29.07
N SER A 77 16.72 9.05 -29.39
CA SER A 77 15.78 9.64 -28.43
C SER A 77 15.35 8.61 -27.38
N LEU A 78 15.04 7.39 -27.80
CA LEU A 78 14.68 6.29 -26.92
C LEU A 78 15.86 5.83 -26.08
N ARG A 79 17.07 5.77 -26.66
CA ARG A 79 18.28 5.44 -25.93
C ARG A 79 18.55 6.42 -24.79
N ARG A 80 18.51 7.73 -25.06
CA ARG A 80 18.68 8.77 -24.04
C ARG A 80 17.59 8.73 -22.97
N TRP A 81 16.34 8.47 -23.36
CA TRP A 81 15.24 8.36 -22.43
C TRP A 81 15.41 7.16 -21.47
N LYS A 82 15.79 5.99 -22.00
CA LYS A 82 16.06 4.80 -21.18
C LYS A 82 17.26 4.98 -20.27
N GLU A 83 18.35 5.56 -20.77
CA GLU A 83 19.53 5.86 -19.96
C GLU A 83 19.19 6.78 -18.79
N LYS A 84 18.27 7.73 -18.98
CA LYS A 84 17.79 8.60 -17.88
C LYS A 84 16.99 7.84 -16.82
N LEU A 85 16.22 6.83 -17.20
CA LEU A 85 15.38 6.06 -16.27
C LEU A 85 16.14 4.94 -15.57
N LEU A 86 16.99 4.25 -16.32
CA LEU A 86 17.63 3.00 -15.93
C LEU A 86 19.10 3.23 -15.54
N GLY A 87 19.72 4.31 -15.99
CA GLY A 87 21.17 4.49 -15.93
C GLY A 87 21.90 3.66 -16.99
N CYS A 88 23.22 3.52 -16.86
CA CYS A 88 24.04 2.74 -17.78
C CYS A 88 24.06 1.24 -17.40
N LEU A 89 23.00 0.50 -17.74
CA LEU A 89 22.82 -0.92 -17.35
C LEU A 89 23.20 -1.96 -18.40
N GLU A 90 23.57 -1.55 -19.61
CA GLU A 90 23.67 -2.47 -20.76
C GLU A 90 24.58 -3.69 -20.52
N SER A 91 25.63 -3.54 -19.71
CA SER A 91 26.62 -4.59 -19.45
C SER A 91 26.16 -5.63 -18.41
N ASP A 92 25.19 -5.30 -17.56
CA ASP A 92 24.86 -6.09 -16.36
C ASP A 92 23.63 -7.00 -16.57
N LEU A 93 23.01 -6.98 -17.77
CA LEU A 93 21.79 -7.75 -18.09
C LEU A 93 22.08 -9.07 -18.83
N ASP A 94 21.59 -10.17 -18.26
CA ASP A 94 21.70 -11.52 -18.83
C ASP A 94 20.61 -11.82 -19.87
N GLY A 95 19.47 -11.13 -19.80
CA GLY A 95 18.33 -11.31 -20.69
C GLY A 95 17.22 -12.18 -20.10
N GLN A 96 17.34 -12.60 -18.83
CA GLN A 96 16.32 -13.36 -18.14
C GLN A 96 15.01 -12.56 -18.07
N LEU A 97 13.91 -13.23 -18.41
CA LEU A 97 12.57 -12.62 -18.44
C LEU A 97 12.05 -12.34 -17.04
N ASP A 98 12.32 -13.24 -16.11
CA ASP A 98 11.75 -13.18 -14.77
C ASP A 98 12.58 -12.25 -13.87
N PRO A 99 12.00 -11.13 -13.38
CA PRO A 99 12.68 -10.31 -12.39
C PRO A 99 12.83 -11.05 -11.05
N GLU A 100 13.90 -10.73 -10.33
CA GLU A 100 14.12 -11.19 -8.96
C GLU A 100 14.30 -9.99 -8.03
N VAL A 101 13.55 -9.96 -6.93
CA VAL A 101 13.76 -8.99 -5.84
C VAL A 101 14.44 -9.69 -4.67
N LYS A 102 15.68 -9.28 -4.39
CA LYS A 102 16.46 -9.79 -3.26
C LYS A 102 16.41 -8.81 -2.09
N PHE A 103 15.68 -9.17 -1.05
CA PHE A 103 15.63 -8.40 0.20
C PHE A 103 16.85 -8.67 1.07
N HIS A 104 17.52 -7.59 1.50
CA HIS A 104 18.74 -7.65 2.30
C HIS A 104 18.49 -7.36 3.78
N SER A 105 17.56 -6.45 4.09
CA SER A 105 17.23 -6.11 5.48
C SER A 105 15.86 -5.48 5.60
N ILE A 106 15.23 -5.68 6.77
CA ILE A 106 14.08 -4.92 7.25
C ILE A 106 14.49 -4.08 8.45
N GLY A 107 14.17 -2.80 8.41
CA GLY A 107 14.38 -1.84 9.47
C GLY A 107 13.06 -1.32 10.00
N ILE A 108 13.09 -0.83 11.23
CA ILE A 108 12.01 -0.06 11.82
C ILE A 108 12.55 1.28 12.29
N LEU A 109 11.90 2.35 11.82
CA LEU A 109 12.10 3.71 12.27
C LEU A 109 11.02 4.00 13.31
N SER A 110 11.43 4.40 14.51
CA SER A 110 10.54 4.81 15.59
C SER A 110 11.06 6.08 16.25
N GLU A 111 10.15 6.91 16.74
CA GLU A 111 10.51 8.10 17.53
C GLU A 111 11.26 7.74 18.82
N ASP A 112 11.11 6.51 19.32
CA ASP A 112 11.63 6.11 20.63
C ASP A 112 13.12 5.78 20.60
N PHE A 113 13.58 5.12 19.54
CA PHE A 113 14.95 4.59 19.45
C PHE A 113 15.64 4.83 18.09
N GLY A 114 15.00 5.56 17.16
CA GLY A 114 15.53 5.81 15.83
C GLY A 114 15.37 4.60 14.91
N GLU A 115 16.46 4.15 14.28
CA GLU A 115 16.45 3.06 13.30
C GLU A 115 17.03 1.76 13.89
N LEU A 116 16.23 0.69 13.91
CA LEU A 116 16.68 -0.67 14.19
C LEU A 116 16.64 -1.49 12.90
N VAL A 117 17.79 -1.97 12.43
CA VAL A 117 17.90 -2.75 11.19
C VAL A 117 18.14 -4.22 11.51
N THR A 118 17.34 -5.10 10.92
CA THR A 118 17.51 -6.56 10.96
C THR A 118 17.88 -7.09 9.58
N PRO A 119 19.02 -7.79 9.42
CA PRO A 119 19.38 -8.42 8.16
C PRO A 119 18.46 -9.60 7.83
N LEU A 120 18.28 -9.86 6.54
CA LEU A 120 17.49 -10.98 6.02
C LEU A 120 18.41 -12.05 5.38
N PRO A 121 18.07 -13.34 5.49
CA PRO A 121 16.91 -13.90 6.19
C PRO A 121 17.05 -13.75 7.72
N VAL A 122 15.91 -13.61 8.41
CA VAL A 122 15.92 -13.56 9.89
C VAL A 122 16.31 -14.93 10.40
N ASP A 123 17.31 -15.00 11.29
CA ASP A 123 17.75 -16.27 11.87
C ASP A 123 16.63 -16.88 12.73
N HIS A 124 15.97 -17.90 12.18
CA HIS A 124 14.89 -18.63 12.83
C HIS A 124 15.39 -19.49 14.00
N ASN A 125 16.69 -19.70 14.21
CA ASN A 125 17.18 -20.33 15.45
C ASN A 125 16.91 -19.46 16.69
N ARG A 126 16.45 -18.23 16.51
CA ARG A 126 15.81 -17.39 17.53
C ARG A 126 14.29 -17.57 17.54
N ASN A 127 13.81 -18.83 17.46
CA ASN A 127 12.39 -19.20 17.51
C ASN A 127 11.68 -18.44 18.66
N GLY A 128 10.75 -17.56 18.32
CA GLY A 128 9.96 -16.77 19.28
C GLY A 128 10.56 -15.43 19.70
N CYS A 129 11.68 -14.97 19.14
CA CYS A 129 12.19 -13.63 19.43
C CYS A 129 11.36 -12.55 18.73
N THR A 130 10.73 -11.69 19.52
CA THR A 130 10.26 -10.36 19.16
C THR A 130 11.33 -9.63 18.34
N LEU A 131 10.99 -9.26 17.10
CA LEU A 131 11.87 -8.57 16.15
C LEU A 131 12.17 -7.13 16.63
N PHE A 132 11.16 -6.48 17.19
CA PHE A 132 11.27 -5.15 17.79
C PHE A 132 10.16 -4.91 18.82
N THR A 133 10.40 -3.96 19.72
CA THR A 133 9.44 -3.50 20.72
C THR A 133 9.15 -2.03 20.47
N LEU A 134 7.87 -1.65 20.47
CA LEU A 134 7.40 -0.28 20.28
C LEU A 134 6.69 0.20 21.55
N ARG A 135 6.75 1.51 21.82
CA ARG A 135 5.90 2.12 22.84
C ARG A 135 4.49 2.29 22.30
N GLU A 136 3.49 2.09 23.15
CA GLU A 136 2.09 2.37 22.82
C GLU A 136 1.91 3.83 22.41
N GLY A 137 1.16 4.08 21.33
CA GLY A 137 0.94 5.44 20.79
C GLY A 137 2.14 6.04 20.05
N SER A 138 3.23 5.30 19.85
CA SER A 138 4.39 5.76 19.06
C SER A 138 4.14 5.63 17.56
N ARG A 139 4.67 6.59 16.79
CA ARG A 139 4.72 6.51 15.32
C ARG A 139 5.91 5.67 14.88
N TYR A 140 5.71 4.88 13.84
CA TYR A 140 6.74 4.03 13.28
C TYR A 140 6.61 3.88 11.77
N GLN A 141 7.73 3.56 11.11
CA GLN A 141 7.79 3.23 9.69
C GLN A 141 8.68 2.00 9.49
N LEU A 142 8.21 1.04 8.68
CA LEU A 142 9.06 -0.05 8.23
C LEU A 142 9.91 0.43 7.04
N LYS A 143 11.20 0.09 7.05
CA LYS A 143 12.16 0.47 6.01
C LYS A 143 12.80 -0.77 5.43
N LEU A 144 12.81 -0.89 4.11
CA LEU A 144 13.28 -2.07 3.41
C LEU A 144 14.54 -1.71 2.63
N LYS A 145 15.48 -2.66 2.56
CA LYS A 145 16.61 -2.60 1.65
C LYS A 145 16.61 -3.83 0.76
N PHE A 146 16.53 -3.63 -0.55
CA PHE A 146 16.45 -4.72 -1.52
C PHE A 146 17.14 -4.37 -2.84
N SER A 147 17.54 -5.39 -3.59
CA SER A 147 18.05 -5.26 -4.96
C SER A 147 17.08 -5.88 -5.94
N VAL A 148 17.01 -5.30 -7.14
CA VAL A 148 16.31 -5.90 -8.27
C VAL A 148 17.34 -6.44 -9.25
N LEU A 149 17.11 -7.65 -9.75
CA LEU A 149 17.98 -8.36 -10.67
C LEU A 149 17.20 -8.79 -11.91
N HIS A 150 17.95 -9.03 -13.00
CA HIS A 150 17.48 -9.61 -14.27
C HIS A 150 16.55 -8.73 -15.11
N ASN A 151 15.41 -8.28 -14.56
CA ASN A 151 14.40 -7.53 -15.29
C ASN A 151 13.70 -6.49 -14.41
N ILE A 152 12.87 -5.63 -15.02
CA ILE A 152 12.03 -4.67 -14.30
C ILE A 152 10.94 -5.41 -13.52
N VAL A 153 10.76 -5.02 -12.26
CA VAL A 153 9.64 -5.44 -11.41
C VAL A 153 8.55 -4.39 -11.55
N SER A 154 7.42 -4.74 -12.17
CA SER A 154 6.27 -3.84 -12.32
C SER A 154 5.30 -3.99 -11.15
N GLY A 155 4.84 -2.86 -10.61
CA GLY A 155 3.77 -2.85 -9.60
C GLY A 155 4.09 -3.69 -8.37
N LEU A 156 5.32 -3.57 -7.84
CA LEU A 156 5.65 -4.19 -6.57
C LEU A 156 4.71 -3.62 -5.49
N THR A 157 4.00 -4.49 -4.81
CA THR A 157 3.07 -4.19 -3.72
C THR A 157 3.51 -4.90 -2.46
N TYR A 158 3.05 -4.39 -1.32
CA TYR A 158 3.16 -5.07 -0.04
C TYR A 158 1.79 -5.32 0.56
N SER A 159 1.72 -6.36 1.38
CA SER A 159 0.65 -6.56 2.36
C SER A 159 1.26 -6.93 3.71
N ASN A 160 0.84 -6.23 4.76
CA ASN A 160 1.23 -6.51 6.13
C ASN A 160 -0.04 -6.81 6.92
N THR A 161 -0.21 -8.05 7.34
CA THR A 161 -1.34 -8.48 8.18
C THR A 161 -0.84 -8.71 9.59
N VAL A 162 -1.58 -8.21 10.58
CA VAL A 162 -1.21 -8.25 12.00
C VAL A 162 -2.28 -8.98 12.80
N TRP A 163 -1.84 -9.84 13.71
CA TRP A 163 -2.68 -10.61 14.60
C TRP A 163 -2.26 -10.44 16.06
N LYS A 164 -3.25 -10.50 16.96
CA LYS A 164 -3.07 -10.56 18.40
C LYS A 164 -3.85 -11.73 18.97
N GLY A 165 -3.15 -12.65 19.65
CA GLY A 165 -3.79 -13.83 20.23
C GLY A 165 -4.55 -14.69 19.22
N GLY A 166 -4.09 -14.73 17.96
CA GLY A 166 -4.73 -15.46 16.86
C GLY A 166 -5.83 -14.69 16.11
N LEU A 167 -6.33 -13.58 16.66
CA LEU A 167 -7.31 -12.73 15.98
C LEU A 167 -6.60 -11.71 15.08
N GLN A 168 -7.06 -11.54 13.84
CA GLN A 168 -6.55 -10.48 12.96
C GLN A 168 -7.04 -9.13 13.46
N VAL A 169 -6.11 -8.20 13.67
CA VAL A 169 -6.40 -6.88 14.26
C VAL A 169 -6.09 -5.73 13.32
N ASP A 170 -5.24 -5.96 12.30
CA ASP A 170 -4.94 -4.97 11.28
C ASP A 170 -4.52 -5.63 9.96
N GLN A 171 -4.75 -4.94 8.85
CA GLN A 171 -4.19 -5.27 7.56
C GLN A 171 -3.91 -3.99 6.77
N SER A 172 -2.65 -3.78 6.41
CA SER A 172 -2.23 -2.71 5.51
C SER A 172 -1.76 -3.28 4.18
N LYS A 173 -2.08 -2.59 3.10
CA LYS A 173 -1.62 -2.89 1.74
C LYS A 173 -1.17 -1.59 1.06
N GLY A 174 -0.22 -1.68 0.13
CA GLY A 174 0.16 -0.53 -0.67
C GLY A 174 1.08 -0.87 -1.82
N MET A 175 1.16 0.07 -2.77
CA MET A 175 2.03 -0.03 -3.95
C MET A 175 3.36 0.67 -3.67
N LEU A 176 4.46 -0.06 -3.86
CA LEU A 176 5.83 0.48 -3.79
C LEU A 176 6.19 1.13 -5.13
N GLY A 177 5.77 0.49 -6.24
CA GLY A 177 5.94 1.00 -7.61
C GLY A 177 6.73 0.05 -8.51
N THR A 178 7.36 0.62 -9.52
CA THR A 178 8.16 -0.11 -10.51
C THR A 178 9.64 0.09 -10.27
N PHE A 179 10.41 -0.99 -10.28
CA PHE A 179 11.83 -0.99 -9.94
C PHE A 179 12.65 -1.67 -11.03
N ALA A 180 13.72 -1.02 -11.48
CA ALA A 180 14.63 -1.57 -12.48
C ALA A 180 15.82 -2.27 -11.79
N PRO A 181 16.51 -3.21 -12.46
CA PRO A 181 17.79 -3.68 -11.98
C PRO A 181 18.77 -2.51 -11.85
N GLN A 182 19.52 -2.42 -10.75
CA GLN A 182 20.57 -1.42 -10.56
C GLN A 182 21.63 -1.92 -9.57
N ARG A 183 22.80 -1.29 -9.58
CA ARG A 183 23.94 -1.70 -8.73
C ARG A 183 23.70 -1.41 -7.26
N GLU A 184 23.24 -0.20 -6.94
CA GLU A 184 22.93 0.17 -5.57
C GLU A 184 21.57 -0.39 -5.12
N PRO A 185 21.47 -1.02 -3.93
CA PRO A 185 20.18 -1.46 -3.41
C PRO A 185 19.21 -0.30 -3.20
N TYR A 186 17.94 -0.53 -3.53
CA TYR A 186 16.85 0.37 -3.17
C TYR A 186 16.65 0.42 -1.65
N VAL A 187 16.29 1.60 -1.17
CA VAL A 187 15.86 1.82 0.21
C VAL A 187 14.48 2.46 0.17
N TYR A 188 13.50 1.78 0.74
CA TYR A 188 12.10 2.21 0.69
C TYR A 188 11.48 2.20 2.08
N ALA A 189 10.92 3.33 2.51
CA ALA A 189 10.13 3.42 3.73
C ALA A 189 8.64 3.23 3.40
N LEU A 190 8.00 2.28 4.05
CA LEU A 190 6.56 2.09 3.98
C LEU A 190 5.83 3.27 4.64
N LYS A 191 4.52 3.33 4.42
CA LYS A 191 3.66 4.35 5.03
C LYS A 191 3.81 4.35 6.55
N GLU A 192 3.88 5.54 7.13
CA GLU A 192 3.87 5.73 8.58
C GLU A 192 2.59 5.19 9.21
N ASP A 193 2.74 4.56 10.36
CA ASP A 193 1.66 4.02 11.16
C ASP A 193 1.88 4.34 12.64
N THR A 194 0.83 4.20 13.46
CA THR A 194 0.85 4.50 14.89
C THR A 194 0.37 3.30 15.69
N THR A 195 1.16 2.91 16.68
CA THR A 195 0.79 1.79 17.55
C THR A 195 -0.46 2.11 18.40
N PRO A 196 -1.36 1.15 18.61
CA PRO A 196 -2.51 1.34 19.49
C PRO A 196 -2.07 1.62 20.94
N SER A 197 -2.93 2.31 21.69
CA SER A 197 -2.72 2.65 23.10
C SER A 197 -3.71 1.97 24.02
N GLY A 198 -3.30 1.69 25.26
CA GLY A 198 -4.17 1.17 26.31
C GLY A 198 -3.75 -0.20 26.83
N ALA A 199 -4.25 -0.56 28.02
CA ALA A 199 -3.88 -1.82 28.68
C ALA A 199 -4.15 -3.06 27.82
N LEU A 200 -5.24 -3.05 27.06
CA LEU A 200 -5.60 -4.15 26.17
C LEU A 200 -4.84 -4.14 24.84
N ALA A 201 -4.18 -3.03 24.45
CA ALA A 201 -3.35 -2.94 23.26
C ALA A 201 -1.92 -3.47 23.53
N ARG A 202 -1.43 -3.39 24.76
CA ARG A 202 -0.09 -3.89 25.09
C ARG A 202 0.03 -5.42 24.93
N GLY A 203 1.24 -5.90 24.67
CA GLY A 203 1.57 -7.31 24.51
C GLY A 203 2.20 -7.66 23.16
N VAL A 204 2.32 -8.96 22.89
CA VAL A 204 2.97 -9.51 21.69
C VAL A 204 1.96 -9.65 20.56
N TYR A 205 2.42 -9.26 19.37
CA TYR A 205 1.72 -9.35 18.10
C TYR A 205 2.51 -10.23 17.15
N SER A 206 1.80 -10.97 16.31
CA SER A 206 2.38 -11.65 15.16
C SER A 206 2.00 -10.91 13.89
N ALA A 207 2.91 -10.81 12.94
CA ALA A 207 2.65 -10.18 11.67
C ALA A 207 3.26 -10.98 10.51
N LYS A 208 2.67 -10.77 9.33
CA LYS A 208 3.07 -11.39 8.07
C LYS A 208 3.16 -10.29 7.03
N LEU A 209 4.38 -10.00 6.61
CA LEU A 209 4.69 -9.06 5.55
C LEU A 209 4.99 -9.82 4.27
N LYS A 210 4.29 -9.51 3.19
CA LYS A 210 4.41 -10.18 1.89
C LYS A 210 4.58 -9.15 0.78
N PHE A 211 5.42 -9.47 -0.20
CA PHE A 211 5.66 -8.64 -1.39
C PHE A 211 5.32 -9.40 -2.66
N GLU A 212 4.49 -8.79 -3.51
CA GLU A 212 4.01 -9.34 -4.77
C GLU A 212 4.05 -8.29 -5.87
N ASP A 213 4.27 -8.69 -7.12
CA ASP A 213 4.21 -7.82 -8.29
C ASP A 213 2.92 -8.00 -9.10
N ASP A 214 2.79 -7.22 -10.18
CA ASP A 214 1.64 -7.26 -11.09
C ASP A 214 1.44 -8.64 -11.73
N ASP A 215 2.51 -9.41 -11.91
CA ASP A 215 2.50 -10.78 -12.43
C ASP A 215 2.14 -11.83 -11.37
N ARG A 216 1.76 -11.40 -10.16
CA ARG A 216 1.43 -12.23 -8.99
C ARG A 216 2.59 -13.08 -8.49
N ARG A 217 3.82 -12.63 -8.71
CA ARG A 217 5.01 -13.31 -8.22
C ARG A 217 5.28 -12.88 -6.80
N CYS A 218 5.36 -13.85 -5.90
CA CYS A 218 5.73 -13.59 -4.52
C CYS A 218 7.25 -13.51 -4.40
N HIS A 219 7.75 -12.32 -4.11
CA HIS A 219 9.19 -12.06 -3.98
C HIS A 219 9.72 -12.32 -2.57
N MET A 220 8.90 -12.07 -1.55
CA MET A 220 9.24 -12.37 -0.17
C MET A 220 7.97 -12.54 0.68
N GLU A 221 8.04 -13.47 1.62
CA GLU A 221 7.10 -13.57 2.74
C GLU A 221 7.89 -13.66 4.06
N LEU A 222 7.65 -12.71 4.96
CA LEU A 222 8.30 -12.63 6.27
C LEU A 222 7.24 -12.70 7.38
N LYS A 223 7.35 -13.72 8.22
CA LYS A 223 6.60 -13.82 9.48
C LYS A 223 7.48 -13.32 10.62
N TYR A 224 6.97 -12.39 11.42
CA TYR A 224 7.70 -11.81 12.53
C TYR A 224 6.79 -11.55 13.73
N LEU A 225 7.40 -11.43 14.91
CA LEU A 225 6.72 -11.03 16.14
C LEU A 225 7.18 -9.63 16.52
N PHE A 226 6.31 -8.81 17.09
CA PHE A 226 6.67 -7.54 17.71
C PHE A 226 5.90 -7.33 19.00
N GLU A 227 6.35 -6.44 19.86
CA GLU A 227 5.72 -6.20 21.16
C GLU A 227 5.39 -4.72 21.36
N ILE A 228 4.21 -4.43 21.93
CA ILE A 228 3.81 -3.07 22.32
C ILE A 228 3.84 -2.96 23.85
N LYS A 229 4.58 -1.97 24.37
CA LYS A 229 4.73 -1.69 25.81
C LYS A 229 4.35 -0.25 26.16
N LYS A 230 4.12 0.01 27.45
CA LYS A 230 3.88 1.37 27.95
C LYS A 230 5.13 2.26 27.87
N SER A 231 6.30 1.65 28.03
CA SER A 231 7.61 2.28 27.87
C SER A 231 8.49 1.34 27.07
N SER A 232 9.19 1.90 26.10
CA SER A 232 10.17 1.23 25.23
C SER A 232 11.38 0.76 26.05
#